data_AF-A0A8J3A6X3-F1
#
_entry.id   AF-A0A8J3A6X3-F1
#
_cell.length_a   1.000
_cell.length_b   1.000
_cell.length_c   1.000
_cell.angle_alpha   90.00
_cell.angle_beta   90.00
_cell.angle_gamma   90.00
#
_symmetry.space_group_name_H-M   'P 1'
#
loop_
_entity.id
_entity.type
_entity.pdbx_description
1 polymer ?
#
loop_
_entity_poly.entity_id
_entity_poly.type
_entity_poly.pdbx_seq_one_letter_code
_entity_poly.pdbx_strand_id
1 'polypeptide(L)'
;MGAGEIRAVSLKSGQAVSPNALETGDQAVIENGNGLVSFAGYDVDLDNVSGAMGYSSAAAYVIVASGAASAAGETARAGEILILMPRGEGAAAQFYDAGRYAGSWDEASISAHPAVYEQLDAVAGRQKWKIFFGRLGTTSFNIAAPGSAHAETARRSIVGDATVRDIRFSGVSDGVEIERSVVRTFTDALSSGDVRTVAELLDPTPYGGANMSGQAAAARQMVAERMVDQEQWSSLVAGREFTRTADAGVWQAATPAGEIVIRLTYANDFIFVSNIKRGI
;
A
#
# COMPACT_ATOMS: atom_id res chain seq x y z
N MET A 1 13.43 2.80 27.70
CA MET A 1 13.25 4.16 27.13
C MET A 1 12.08 4.05 26.17
N GLY A 2 11.03 4.85 26.37
CA GLY A 2 9.78 4.69 25.63
C GLY A 2 9.97 4.95 24.14
N ALA A 3 9.28 4.18 23.29
CA ALA A 3 9.17 4.44 21.87
C ALA A 3 8.63 5.87 21.70
N GLY A 4 9.50 6.80 21.31
CA GLY A 4 9.05 8.12 20.88
C GLY A 4 8.25 7.91 19.60
N GLU A 5 7.02 8.38 19.59
CA GLU A 5 6.20 8.39 18.37
C GLU A 5 6.97 9.18 17.31
N ILE A 6 7.39 8.52 16.24
CA ILE A 6 8.21 9.16 15.20
C ILE A 6 7.37 10.26 14.56
N ARG A 7 7.89 11.48 14.61
CA ARG A 7 7.25 12.64 13.98
C ARG A 7 7.39 12.51 12.47
N ALA A 8 6.31 12.04 11.85
CA ALA A 8 6.16 12.02 10.41
C ALA A 8 5.15 13.11 10.01
N VAL A 9 5.49 13.90 9.00
CA VAL A 9 4.68 15.03 8.54
C VAL A 9 4.33 14.80 7.08
N SER A 10 3.05 14.89 6.72
CA SER A 10 2.64 14.73 5.33
C SER A 10 3.31 15.79 4.47
N LEU A 11 3.99 15.37 3.41
CA LEU A 11 4.61 16.27 2.44
C LEU A 11 3.57 17.19 1.79
N LYS A 12 2.33 16.71 1.64
CA LYS A 12 1.24 17.41 0.96
C LYS A 12 0.51 18.42 1.86
N SER A 13 0.26 18.06 3.13
CA SER A 13 -0.54 18.91 4.05
C SER A 13 0.28 19.63 5.11
N GLY A 14 1.54 19.24 5.33
CA GLY A 14 2.38 19.76 6.41
C GLY A 14 1.89 19.37 7.81
N GLN A 15 0.90 18.48 7.92
CA GLN A 15 0.36 18.02 9.20
C GLN A 15 1.03 16.73 9.66
N ALA A 16 1.10 16.55 10.99
CA ALA A 16 1.54 15.29 11.57
C ALA A 16 0.61 14.15 11.11
N VAL A 17 1.21 13.05 10.66
CA VAL A 17 0.49 11.87 10.16
C VAL A 17 1.14 10.60 10.70
N SER A 18 0.32 9.59 10.97
CA SER A 18 0.85 8.25 11.19
C SER A 18 1.31 7.68 9.85
N PRO A 19 2.52 7.11 9.73
CA PRO A 19 2.98 6.48 8.50
C PRO A 19 2.02 5.41 7.97
N ASN A 20 1.34 4.67 8.85
CA ASN A 20 0.36 3.65 8.46
C ASN A 20 -0.97 4.23 7.94
N ALA A 21 -1.23 5.51 8.16
CA ALA A 21 -2.44 6.19 7.67
C ALA A 21 -2.23 6.85 6.29
N LEU A 22 -1.03 6.76 5.71
CA LEU A 22 -0.72 7.39 4.42
C LEU A 22 -1.48 6.73 3.27
N GLU A 23 -2.24 7.52 2.52
CA GLU A 23 -2.86 7.08 1.27
C GLU A 23 -1.79 6.64 0.24
N THR A 24 -2.17 5.73 -0.65
CA THR A 24 -1.25 5.29 -1.71
C THR A 24 -0.89 6.46 -2.61
N GLY A 25 0.40 6.80 -2.64
CA GLY A 25 0.92 7.94 -3.38
C GLY A 25 1.20 9.18 -2.56
N ASP A 26 0.69 9.25 -1.33
CA ASP A 26 1.10 10.26 -0.37
C ASP A 26 2.42 9.84 0.31
N GLN A 27 3.12 10.83 0.84
CA GLN A 27 4.41 10.65 1.49
C GLN A 27 4.41 11.42 2.82
N ALA A 28 5.05 10.84 3.83
CA ALA A 28 5.41 11.55 5.04
C ALA A 28 6.91 11.78 5.08
N VAL A 29 7.31 13.02 5.35
CA VAL A 29 8.68 13.40 5.66
C VAL A 29 8.98 13.02 7.10
N ILE A 30 10.19 12.49 7.31
CA ILE A 30 10.71 12.12 8.62
C ILE A 30 11.98 12.91 8.86
N GLU A 31 12.09 13.48 10.06
CA GLU A 31 13.23 14.26 10.51
C GLU A 31 13.83 13.61 11.76
N ASN A 32 15.08 13.14 11.64
CA ASN A 32 15.82 12.48 12.73
C ASN A 32 15.03 11.35 13.42
N GLY A 33 14.30 10.55 12.64
CA GLY A 33 13.56 9.39 13.13
C GLY A 33 14.52 8.38 13.76
N ASN A 34 14.21 7.96 14.99
CA ASN A 34 15.07 7.07 15.75
C ASN A 34 14.24 6.04 16.51
N GLY A 35 14.61 4.75 16.40
CA GLY A 35 13.93 3.61 16.99
C GLY A 35 13.03 2.84 16.03
N LEU A 36 12.29 1.88 16.59
CA LEU A 36 11.45 0.94 15.84
C LEU A 36 10.07 1.52 15.52
N VAL A 37 9.64 1.39 14.26
CA VAL A 37 8.30 1.75 13.79
C VAL A 37 7.67 0.58 13.05
N SER A 38 6.44 0.25 13.41
CA SER A 38 5.63 -0.67 12.60
C SER A 38 5.13 0.07 11.36
N PHE A 39 5.57 -0.35 10.18
CA PHE A 39 5.18 0.22 8.90
C PHE A 39 5.00 -0.86 7.84
N ALA A 40 3.85 -0.84 7.16
CA ALA A 40 3.54 -1.74 6.05
C ALA A 40 3.71 -3.24 6.38
N GLY A 41 3.43 -3.64 7.62
CA GLY A 41 3.55 -5.01 8.09
C GLY A 41 4.98 -5.42 8.50
N TYR A 42 5.91 -4.47 8.52
CA TYR A 42 7.29 -4.67 8.94
C TYR A 42 7.60 -3.85 10.19
N ASP A 43 8.49 -4.38 11.02
CA ASP A 43 9.18 -3.60 12.05
C ASP A 43 10.40 -2.95 11.40
N VAL A 44 10.32 -1.63 11.19
CA VAL A 44 11.36 -0.82 10.57
C VAL A 44 12.16 -0.12 11.66
N ASP A 45 13.43 -0.46 11.78
CA ASP A 45 14.37 0.19 12.69
C ASP A 45 14.98 1.41 12.00
N LEU A 46 14.75 2.59 12.59
CA LEU A 46 15.32 3.85 12.11
C LEU A 46 16.48 4.25 13.02
N ASP A 47 17.67 4.47 12.44
CA ASP A 47 18.82 5.06 13.12
C ASP A 47 19.07 6.46 12.55
N ASN A 48 18.56 7.47 13.27
CA ASN A 48 18.67 8.89 12.94
C ASN A 48 18.28 9.21 11.48
N VAL A 49 17.20 8.59 11.00
CA VAL A 49 16.77 8.71 9.61
C VAL A 49 16.13 10.05 9.36
N SER A 50 16.60 10.73 8.32
CA SER A 50 15.87 11.82 7.71
C SER A 50 15.61 11.50 6.24
N GLY A 51 14.40 11.75 5.77
CA GLY A 51 13.97 11.34 4.44
C GLY A 51 12.45 11.28 4.34
N ALA A 52 11.93 10.28 3.65
CA ALA A 52 10.49 10.13 3.45
C ALA A 52 10.02 8.68 3.49
N MET A 53 8.81 8.45 3.98
CA MET A 53 8.12 7.17 3.95
C MET A 53 6.82 7.30 3.16
N GLY A 54 6.41 6.22 2.49
CA GLY A 54 5.17 6.23 1.74
C GLY A 54 4.83 4.92 1.06
N TYR A 55 3.70 4.93 0.36
CA TYR A 55 3.20 3.82 -0.42
C TYR A 55 3.20 4.18 -1.90
N SER A 56 3.64 3.25 -2.73
CA SER A 56 3.38 3.22 -4.17
C SER A 56 2.36 2.13 -4.48
N SER A 57 1.85 2.07 -5.71
CA SER A 57 0.97 0.98 -6.12
C SER A 57 1.64 -0.40 -6.02
N ALA A 58 2.97 -0.48 -6.03
CA ALA A 58 3.73 -1.74 -6.05
C ALA A 58 4.35 -2.13 -4.69
N ALA A 59 4.75 -1.16 -3.87
CA ALA A 59 5.48 -1.39 -2.62
C ALA A 59 5.35 -0.22 -1.65
N ALA A 60 5.58 -0.48 -0.37
CA ALA A 60 5.84 0.54 0.62
C ALA A 60 7.34 0.84 0.68
N TYR A 61 7.73 2.01 1.16
CA TYR A 61 9.14 2.41 1.14
C TYR A 61 9.58 3.44 2.17
N VAL A 62 10.90 3.47 2.39
CA VAL A 62 11.62 4.48 3.18
C VAL A 62 12.79 5.02 2.36
N ILE A 63 12.68 6.25 1.87
CA ILE A 63 13.76 7.01 1.23
C ILE A 63 14.67 7.57 2.32
N VAL A 64 15.98 7.32 2.22
CA VAL A 64 16.95 7.74 3.24
C VAL A 64 17.85 8.85 2.67
N ALA A 65 17.70 10.08 3.18
CA ALA A 65 18.58 11.21 2.88
C ALA A 65 19.80 11.24 3.84
N SER A 66 19.57 10.89 5.10
CA SER A 66 20.61 10.66 6.11
C SER A 66 20.19 9.57 7.11
N GLY A 67 21.14 9.04 7.87
CA GLY A 67 20.91 7.91 8.78
C GLY A 67 20.86 6.56 8.07
N ALA A 68 20.19 5.60 8.69
CA ALA A 68 19.95 4.27 8.13
C ALA A 68 18.57 3.71 8.56
N ALA A 69 17.87 3.08 7.62
CA ALA A 69 16.62 2.37 7.87
C ALA A 69 16.81 0.87 7.59
N SER A 70 16.38 0.01 8.52
CA SER A 70 16.55 -1.43 8.41
C SER A 70 15.24 -2.18 8.64
N ALA A 71 14.95 -3.19 7.81
CA ALA A 71 13.83 -4.10 8.00
C ALA A 71 14.11 -5.43 7.31
N ALA A 72 13.61 -6.53 7.87
CA ALA A 72 13.71 -7.88 7.28
C ALA A 72 15.14 -8.28 6.81
N GLY A 73 16.18 -7.85 7.55
CA GLY A 73 17.57 -8.15 7.23
C GLY A 73 18.25 -7.22 6.22
N GLU A 74 17.49 -6.32 5.60
CA GLU A 74 18.00 -5.31 4.66
C GLU A 74 18.23 -3.97 5.37
N THR A 75 19.16 -3.17 4.84
CA THR A 75 19.48 -1.85 5.39
C THR A 75 19.73 -0.86 4.26
N ALA A 76 18.94 0.21 4.22
CA ALA A 76 19.15 1.34 3.35
C ALA A 76 19.84 2.47 4.10
N ARG A 77 20.84 3.08 3.49
CA ARG A 77 21.58 4.24 4.00
C ARG A 77 21.33 5.48 3.13
N ALA A 78 21.95 6.60 3.49
CA ALA A 78 21.87 7.84 2.71
C ALA A 78 22.10 7.63 1.19
N GLY A 79 21.10 7.99 0.38
CA GLY A 79 21.08 7.80 -1.07
C GLY A 79 20.53 6.45 -1.53
N GLU A 80 20.06 5.64 -0.60
CA GLU A 80 19.36 4.38 -0.83
C GLU A 80 17.91 4.48 -0.33
N ILE A 81 17.13 3.51 -0.77
CA ILE A 81 15.74 3.33 -0.42
C ILE A 81 15.54 1.93 0.10
N LEU A 82 14.83 1.81 1.21
CA LEU A 82 14.34 0.54 1.73
C LEU A 82 12.97 0.29 1.12
N ILE A 83 12.86 -0.75 0.30
CA ILE A 83 11.63 -1.19 -0.35
C ILE A 83 11.05 -2.32 0.48
N LEU A 84 9.80 -2.19 0.88
CA LEU A 84 9.05 -3.18 1.66
C LEU A 84 8.01 -3.81 0.75
N MET A 85 8.22 -5.08 0.41
CA MET A 85 7.37 -5.78 -0.53
C MET A 85 6.04 -6.16 0.14
N PRO A 86 4.91 -6.12 -0.59
CA PRO A 86 3.63 -6.56 -0.06
C PRO A 86 3.69 -8.05 0.32
N ARG A 87 2.73 -8.50 1.13
CA ARG A 87 2.57 -9.89 1.57
C ARG A 87 3.81 -10.49 2.24
N GLY A 88 4.55 -9.70 2.99
CA GLY A 88 5.73 -10.21 3.72
C GLY A 88 6.80 -10.83 2.81
N GLU A 89 6.83 -10.50 1.50
CA GLU A 89 7.79 -11.04 0.53
C GLU A 89 9.25 -10.58 0.78
N GLY A 90 9.47 -9.81 1.84
CA GLY A 90 10.76 -9.34 2.30
C GLY A 90 10.98 -7.86 2.00
N ALA A 91 12.20 -7.42 2.27
CA ALA A 91 12.65 -6.07 1.96
C ALA A 91 13.77 -6.11 0.91
N ALA A 92 14.07 -4.96 0.32
CA ALA A 92 15.23 -4.76 -0.54
C ALA A 92 15.80 -3.35 -0.35
N ALA A 93 17.12 -3.21 -0.31
CA ALA A 93 17.79 -1.91 -0.37
C ALA A 93 18.29 -1.61 -1.79
N GLN A 94 17.97 -0.43 -2.32
CA GLN A 94 18.38 -0.01 -3.67
C GLN A 94 18.76 1.47 -3.73
N PHE A 95 19.50 1.91 -4.77
CA PHE A 95 19.73 3.34 -5.00
C PHE A 95 18.52 3.99 -5.68
N TYR A 96 18.15 5.20 -5.24
CA TYR A 96 17.13 6.05 -5.89
C TYR A 96 17.76 7.31 -6.51
N ASP A 97 17.06 7.96 -7.44
CA ASP A 97 17.52 9.22 -8.04
C ASP A 97 17.16 10.40 -7.13
N ALA A 98 18.11 10.84 -6.31
CA ALA A 98 17.87 11.91 -5.34
C ALA A 98 17.67 13.28 -6.00
N GLY A 99 18.30 13.52 -7.17
CA GLY A 99 18.13 14.79 -7.89
C GLY A 99 16.73 14.91 -8.46
N ARG A 100 16.21 13.82 -9.06
CA ARG A 100 14.84 13.79 -9.57
C ARG A 100 13.80 13.84 -8.44
N TYR A 101 14.07 13.18 -7.32
CA TYR A 101 13.17 13.19 -6.16
C TYR A 101 13.11 14.57 -5.49
N ALA A 102 14.26 15.20 -5.22
CA ALA A 102 14.31 16.56 -4.68
C ALA A 102 13.69 17.57 -5.66
N GLY A 103 13.91 17.39 -6.96
CA GLY A 103 13.32 18.24 -8.00
C GLY A 103 11.80 18.11 -8.15
N SER A 104 11.15 17.12 -7.53
CA SER A 104 9.68 17.01 -7.53
C SER A 104 9.01 17.70 -6.33
N TRP A 105 9.78 18.23 -5.38
CA TRP A 105 9.23 18.98 -4.26
C TRP A 105 8.85 20.40 -4.70
N ASP A 106 7.68 20.87 -4.29
CA ASP A 106 7.26 22.26 -4.51
C ASP A 106 7.88 23.21 -3.47
N GLU A 107 7.81 24.52 -3.72
CA GLU A 107 8.40 25.53 -2.83
C GLU A 107 7.83 25.48 -1.40
N ALA A 108 6.55 25.11 -1.27
CA ALA A 108 5.90 24.96 0.03
C ALA A 108 6.50 23.79 0.82
N SER A 109 6.68 22.64 0.18
CA SER A 109 7.31 21.45 0.76
C SER A 109 8.75 21.71 1.17
N ILE A 110 9.52 22.39 0.31
CA ILE A 110 10.91 22.78 0.59
C ILE A 110 10.96 23.70 1.82
N SER A 111 10.07 24.69 1.88
CA SER A 111 10.02 25.65 2.99
C SER A 111 9.59 25.00 4.30
N ALA A 112 8.72 23.98 4.24
CA ALA A 112 8.27 23.23 5.40
C ALA A 112 9.34 22.27 5.96
N HIS A 113 10.21 21.74 5.08
CA HIS A 113 11.20 20.70 5.43
C HIS A 113 12.62 21.03 4.92
N PRO A 114 13.18 22.20 5.26
CA PRO A 114 14.44 22.67 4.68
C PRO A 114 15.63 21.76 5.02
N ALA A 115 15.66 21.19 6.22
CA ALA A 115 16.75 20.32 6.67
C ALA A 115 16.80 18.99 5.89
N VAL A 116 15.64 18.37 5.63
CA VAL A 116 15.57 17.14 4.82
C VAL A 116 15.92 17.42 3.37
N TYR A 117 15.43 18.54 2.85
CA TYR A 117 15.73 18.97 1.48
C TYR A 117 17.23 19.18 1.27
N GLU A 118 17.91 19.88 2.19
CA GLU A 118 19.36 20.09 2.12
C GLU A 118 20.13 18.76 2.11
N GLN A 119 19.70 17.78 2.91
CA GLN A 119 20.32 16.45 2.91
C GLN A 119 20.07 15.69 1.61
N LEU A 120 18.87 15.79 1.03
CA LEU A 120 18.55 15.22 -0.28
C LEU A 120 19.40 15.86 -1.39
N ASP A 121 19.59 17.17 -1.37
CA ASP A 121 20.45 17.87 -2.33
C ASP A 121 21.92 17.45 -2.19
N ALA A 122 22.41 17.29 -0.95
CA ALA A 122 23.76 16.76 -0.70
C ALA A 122 23.93 15.30 -1.19
N VAL A 123 22.88 14.48 -1.09
CA VAL A 123 22.87 13.13 -1.71
C VAL A 123 22.90 13.23 -3.23
N ALA A 124 22.07 14.08 -3.83
CA ALA A 124 22.00 14.28 -5.28
C ALA A 124 23.37 14.72 -5.84
N GLY A 125 24.04 15.67 -5.18
CA GLY A 125 25.40 16.10 -5.52
C GLY A 125 26.40 14.93 -5.49
N ARG A 126 26.37 14.10 -4.44
CA ARG A 126 27.24 12.91 -4.33
C ARG A 126 26.95 11.87 -5.42
N GLN A 127 25.68 11.63 -5.74
CA GLN A 127 25.29 10.71 -6.81
C GLN A 127 25.78 11.20 -8.18
N LYS A 128 25.64 12.50 -8.48
CA LYS A 128 26.16 13.10 -9.72
C LYS A 128 27.65 12.89 -9.89
N TRP A 129 28.43 13.09 -8.82
CA TRP A 129 29.87 12.81 -8.84
C TRP A 129 30.18 11.33 -9.05
N LYS A 130 29.45 10.42 -8.38
CA LYS A 130 29.64 8.96 -8.58
C LYS A 130 29.31 8.55 -10.02
N ILE A 131 28.27 9.09 -10.63
CA ILE A 131 27.91 8.85 -12.04
C ILE A 131 29.02 9.37 -12.96
N PHE A 132 29.49 10.59 -12.76
CA PHE A 132 30.58 11.18 -13.56
C PHE A 132 31.85 10.31 -13.55
N PHE A 133 32.19 9.73 -12.40
CA PHE A 133 33.33 8.81 -12.27
C PHE A 133 33.03 7.35 -12.63
N GLY A 134 31.85 7.05 -13.18
CA GLY A 134 31.44 5.70 -13.56
C GLY A 134 31.25 4.73 -12.39
N ARG A 135 31.11 5.24 -11.16
CA ARG A 135 30.95 4.46 -9.91
C ARG A 135 29.49 4.18 -9.53
N LEU A 136 28.54 4.78 -10.26
CA LEU A 136 27.11 4.55 -10.10
C LEU A 136 26.45 4.63 -11.48
N GLY A 137 25.57 3.68 -11.80
CA GLY A 137 24.70 3.78 -12.97
C GLY A 137 23.56 4.77 -12.71
N THR A 138 23.04 5.42 -13.75
CA THR A 138 21.81 6.22 -13.62
C THR A 138 20.66 5.30 -13.22
N THR A 139 20.14 5.41 -12.00
CA THR A 139 18.96 4.65 -11.58
C THR A 139 17.72 5.29 -12.19
N SER A 140 16.90 4.49 -12.90
CA SER A 140 15.64 4.95 -13.48
C SER A 140 14.49 4.98 -12.46
N PHE A 141 14.76 4.56 -11.23
CA PHE A 141 13.75 4.22 -10.26
C PHE A 141 13.20 5.46 -9.54
N ASN A 142 12.00 5.88 -9.93
CA ASN A 142 11.19 6.84 -9.18
C ASN A 142 10.20 6.04 -8.34
N ILE A 143 10.47 5.75 -7.06
CA ILE A 143 9.57 4.88 -6.30
C ILE A 143 8.17 5.49 -6.05
N ALA A 144 8.04 6.82 -6.15
CA ALA A 144 6.72 7.46 -6.06
C ALA A 144 5.85 7.12 -7.27
N ALA A 145 6.46 6.68 -8.38
CA ALA A 145 5.82 6.11 -9.55
C ALA A 145 6.80 5.15 -10.23
N PRO A 146 6.93 3.89 -9.77
CA PRO A 146 7.94 2.95 -10.26
C PRO A 146 7.74 2.58 -11.75
N GLY A 147 6.63 3.02 -12.36
CA GLY A 147 6.39 3.06 -13.81
C GLY A 147 6.27 4.49 -14.36
N SER A 148 5.50 4.68 -15.43
CA SER A 148 5.10 6.04 -15.83
C SER A 148 4.09 6.60 -14.82
N ALA A 149 4.02 7.92 -14.65
CA ALA A 149 3.01 8.55 -13.77
C ALA A 149 1.58 8.09 -14.13
N HIS A 150 1.32 7.88 -15.42
CA HIS A 150 0.05 7.34 -15.90
C HIS A 150 -0.19 5.88 -15.45
N ALA A 151 0.82 5.01 -15.58
CA ALA A 151 0.72 3.62 -15.14
C ALA A 151 0.54 3.50 -13.61
N GLU A 152 1.22 4.37 -12.85
CA GLU A 152 1.04 4.45 -11.40
C GLU A 152 -0.38 4.91 -11.03
N THR A 153 -0.89 5.97 -11.65
CA THR A 153 -2.28 6.43 -11.42
C THR A 153 -3.30 5.35 -11.75
N ALA A 154 -3.13 4.64 -12.87
CA ALA A 154 -3.99 3.54 -13.29
C ALA A 154 -3.94 2.34 -12.32
N ARG A 155 -2.77 2.03 -11.77
CA ARG A 155 -2.65 0.96 -10.76
C ARG A 155 -3.22 1.38 -9.41
N ARG A 156 -3.02 2.63 -8.99
CA ARG A 156 -3.60 3.17 -7.75
C ARG A 156 -5.12 3.07 -7.74
N SER A 157 -5.79 3.26 -8.88
CA SER A 157 -7.24 3.10 -8.95
C SER A 157 -7.74 1.65 -8.78
N ILE A 158 -6.84 0.66 -8.73
CA ILE A 158 -7.16 -0.76 -8.50
C ILE A 158 -6.71 -1.18 -7.10
N VAL A 159 -5.44 -0.95 -6.75
CA VAL A 159 -4.80 -1.51 -5.54
C VAL A 159 -4.41 -0.44 -4.51
N GLY A 160 -4.79 0.82 -4.74
CA GLY A 160 -4.45 1.94 -3.88
C GLY A 160 -5.47 2.23 -2.78
N ASP A 161 -6.65 1.62 -2.85
CA ASP A 161 -7.72 1.72 -1.86
C ASP A 161 -7.26 1.25 -0.47
N ALA A 162 -7.78 1.87 0.60
CA ALA A 162 -7.26 1.70 1.95
C ALA A 162 -7.37 0.24 2.43
N THR A 163 -8.53 -0.40 2.25
CA THR A 163 -8.73 -1.81 2.66
C THR A 163 -7.79 -2.74 1.92
N VAL A 164 -7.62 -2.52 0.61
CA VAL A 164 -6.73 -3.34 -0.23
C VAL A 164 -5.28 -3.16 0.23
N ARG A 165 -4.83 -1.92 0.44
CA ARG A 165 -3.49 -1.62 0.96
C ARG A 165 -3.28 -2.30 2.32
N ASP A 166 -4.21 -2.18 3.25
CA ASP A 166 -4.06 -2.71 4.60
C ASP A 166 -3.93 -4.23 4.62
N ILE A 167 -4.67 -4.94 3.75
CA ILE A 167 -4.51 -6.39 3.58
C ILE A 167 -3.17 -6.72 2.89
N ARG A 168 -2.81 -6.01 1.81
CA ARG A 168 -1.56 -6.21 1.07
C ARG A 168 -0.32 -6.03 1.94
N PHE A 169 -0.36 -5.09 2.86
CA PHE A 169 0.74 -4.74 3.75
C PHE A 169 0.48 -5.19 5.20
N SER A 170 -0.30 -6.25 5.39
CA SER A 170 -0.56 -6.85 6.71
C SER A 170 0.63 -7.62 7.29
N GLY A 171 1.67 -7.88 6.49
CA GLY A 171 2.82 -8.73 6.85
C GLY A 171 2.58 -10.23 6.67
N VAL A 172 1.37 -10.64 6.27
CA VAL A 172 1.02 -12.05 6.01
C VAL A 172 1.56 -12.49 4.66
N SER A 173 2.34 -13.58 4.64
CA SER A 173 2.93 -14.14 3.42
C SER A 173 2.25 -15.38 2.86
N ASP A 174 1.44 -16.07 3.67
CA ASP A 174 0.62 -17.18 3.17
C ASP A 174 -0.55 -16.65 2.32
N GLY A 175 -0.55 -17.02 1.04
CA GLY A 175 -1.62 -16.64 0.11
C GLY A 175 -3.02 -17.09 0.58
N VAL A 176 -3.14 -18.22 1.27
CA VAL A 176 -4.43 -18.69 1.81
C VAL A 176 -4.91 -17.81 2.96
N GLU A 177 -3.99 -17.33 3.80
CA GLU A 177 -4.33 -16.37 4.88
C GLU A 177 -4.73 -15.00 4.31
N ILE A 178 -4.11 -14.57 3.20
CA ILE A 178 -4.53 -13.36 2.47
C ILE A 178 -5.93 -13.55 1.87
N GLU A 179 -6.21 -14.69 1.22
CA GLU A 179 -7.54 -15.05 0.74
C GLU A 179 -8.58 -15.03 1.87
N ARG A 180 -8.25 -15.64 3.02
CA ARG A 180 -9.12 -15.64 4.21
C ARG A 180 -9.38 -14.22 4.71
N SER A 181 -8.35 -13.37 4.73
CA SER A 181 -8.47 -11.97 5.16
C SER A 181 -9.39 -11.18 4.24
N VAL A 182 -9.27 -11.35 2.92
CA VAL A 182 -10.19 -10.72 1.95
C VAL A 182 -11.62 -11.19 2.16
N VAL A 183 -11.85 -12.50 2.29
CA VAL A 183 -13.19 -13.07 2.49
C VAL A 183 -13.80 -12.55 3.78
N ARG A 184 -13.06 -12.60 4.89
CA ARG A 184 -13.53 -12.13 6.20
C ARG A 184 -13.89 -10.65 6.17
N THR A 185 -12.96 -9.79 5.70
CA THR A 185 -13.19 -8.34 5.64
C THR A 185 -14.37 -8.01 4.74
N PHE A 186 -14.52 -8.71 3.61
CA PHE A 186 -15.67 -8.54 2.71
C PHE A 186 -17.00 -8.95 3.37
N THR A 187 -17.05 -10.09 4.06
CA THR A 187 -18.27 -10.55 4.72
C THR A 187 -18.65 -9.70 5.92
N ASP A 188 -17.66 -9.20 6.66
CA ASP A 188 -17.88 -8.27 7.77
C ASP A 188 -18.44 -6.95 7.24
N ALA A 189 -17.89 -6.42 6.14
CA ALA A 189 -18.37 -5.23 5.46
C ALA A 189 -19.80 -5.41 4.91
N LEU A 190 -20.11 -6.54 4.26
CA LEU A 190 -21.47 -6.86 3.82
C LEU A 190 -22.46 -6.91 5.00
N SER A 191 -22.07 -7.56 6.10
CA SER A 191 -22.95 -7.72 7.26
C SER A 191 -23.24 -6.42 8.01
N SER A 192 -22.29 -5.48 7.99
CA SER A 192 -22.38 -4.17 8.64
C SER A 192 -22.89 -3.06 7.74
N GLY A 193 -23.05 -3.33 6.43
CA GLY A 193 -23.47 -2.34 5.44
C GLY A 193 -22.36 -1.36 5.04
N ASP A 194 -21.09 -1.71 5.23
CA ASP A 194 -19.95 -0.89 4.79
C ASP A 194 -19.75 -1.02 3.28
N VAL A 195 -20.54 -0.25 2.54
CA VAL A 195 -20.52 -0.16 1.08
C VAL A 195 -19.12 0.15 0.54
N ARG A 196 -18.35 1.00 1.23
CA ARG A 196 -17.03 1.41 0.75
C ARG A 196 -16.09 0.21 0.76
N THR A 197 -15.98 -0.49 1.89
CA THR A 197 -15.11 -1.67 2.00
C THR A 197 -15.54 -2.78 1.04
N VAL A 198 -16.84 -2.98 0.85
CA VAL A 198 -17.35 -3.90 -0.18
C VAL A 198 -16.87 -3.48 -1.57
N ALA A 199 -17.02 -2.20 -1.95
CA ALA A 199 -16.60 -1.69 -3.26
C ALA A 199 -15.10 -1.82 -3.52
N GLU A 200 -14.26 -1.55 -2.51
CA GLU A 200 -12.80 -1.66 -2.60
C GLU A 200 -12.35 -3.11 -2.86
N LEU A 201 -13.06 -4.10 -2.31
CA LEU A 201 -12.74 -5.52 -2.44
C LEU A 201 -13.40 -6.21 -3.65
N LEU A 202 -14.30 -5.55 -4.37
CA LEU A 202 -14.86 -6.08 -5.63
C LEU A 202 -13.84 -6.02 -6.78
N ASP A 203 -13.86 -7.06 -7.63
CA ASP A 203 -13.03 -7.15 -8.82
C ASP A 203 -13.20 -5.91 -9.70
N PRO A 204 -12.13 -5.13 -9.96
CA PRO A 204 -12.20 -3.92 -10.76
C PRO A 204 -12.30 -4.18 -12.28
N THR A 205 -12.03 -5.40 -12.74
CA THR A 205 -11.94 -5.74 -14.17
C THR A 205 -13.23 -5.49 -14.95
N PRO A 206 -14.43 -5.89 -14.46
CA PRO A 206 -15.69 -5.64 -15.17
C PRO A 206 -16.04 -4.16 -15.33
N TYR A 207 -15.38 -3.28 -14.57
CA TYR A 207 -15.67 -1.84 -14.50
C TYR A 207 -14.63 -0.98 -15.24
N GLY A 208 -13.81 -1.59 -16.10
CA GLY A 208 -12.80 -0.90 -16.89
C GLY A 208 -11.41 -0.84 -16.24
N GLY A 209 -11.22 -1.39 -15.03
CA GLY A 209 -9.93 -1.62 -14.39
C GLY A 209 -8.92 -0.46 -14.52
N ALA A 210 -7.72 -0.78 -15.03
CA ALA A 210 -6.60 0.16 -15.19
C ALA A 210 -6.83 1.21 -16.30
N ASN A 211 -7.82 1.00 -17.16
CA ASN A 211 -7.99 1.78 -18.39
C ASN A 211 -9.02 2.91 -18.23
N MET A 212 -9.75 2.98 -17.12
CA MET A 212 -10.82 3.96 -16.87
C MET A 212 -10.67 4.67 -15.52
N SER A 213 -9.49 5.22 -15.28
CA SER A 213 -9.17 6.05 -14.10
C SER A 213 -10.32 6.99 -13.74
N GLY A 214 -11.02 6.71 -12.64
CA GLY A 214 -12.10 7.53 -12.09
C GLY A 214 -13.53 6.97 -12.21
N GLN A 215 -13.88 6.25 -13.29
CA GLN A 215 -15.26 5.74 -13.45
C GLN A 215 -15.46 4.33 -12.86
N ALA A 216 -14.39 3.53 -12.84
CA ALA A 216 -14.42 2.17 -12.29
C ALA A 216 -14.79 2.15 -10.79
N ALA A 217 -14.27 3.10 -10.01
CA ALA A 217 -14.56 3.22 -8.58
C ALA A 217 -16.04 3.53 -8.32
N ALA A 218 -16.62 4.51 -9.04
CA ALA A 218 -18.03 4.84 -8.92
C ALA A 218 -18.94 3.67 -9.35
N ALA A 219 -18.58 2.94 -10.40
CA ALA A 219 -19.31 1.75 -10.83
C ALA A 219 -19.25 0.62 -9.80
N ARG A 220 -18.08 0.35 -9.21
CA ARG A 220 -17.94 -0.60 -8.09
C ARG A 220 -18.79 -0.18 -6.89
N GLN A 221 -18.80 1.11 -6.56
CA GLN A 221 -19.60 1.63 -5.46
C GLN A 221 -21.10 1.43 -5.70
N MET A 222 -21.63 1.74 -6.89
CA MET A 222 -23.04 1.49 -7.21
C MET A 222 -23.41 0.00 -7.12
N VAL A 223 -22.50 -0.89 -7.53
CA VAL A 223 -22.72 -2.34 -7.38
C VAL A 223 -22.67 -2.76 -5.92
N ALA A 224 -21.72 -2.24 -5.14
CA ALA A 224 -21.63 -2.51 -3.71
C ALA A 224 -22.88 -2.06 -2.95
N GLU A 225 -23.41 -0.87 -3.25
CA GLU A 225 -24.68 -0.37 -2.69
C GLU A 225 -25.81 -1.35 -2.97
N ARG A 226 -25.97 -1.73 -4.25
CA ARG A 226 -27.00 -2.70 -4.64
C ARG A 226 -26.79 -4.05 -3.98
N MET A 227 -25.56 -4.52 -3.87
CA MET A 227 -25.25 -5.79 -3.23
C MET A 227 -25.63 -5.76 -1.76
N VAL A 228 -25.21 -4.74 -1.00
CA VAL A 228 -25.54 -4.56 0.42
C VAL A 228 -27.07 -4.53 0.63
N ASP A 229 -27.82 -3.88 -0.26
CA ASP A 229 -29.27 -3.74 -0.15
C ASP A 229 -30.06 -4.98 -0.62
N GLN A 230 -29.45 -5.88 -1.38
CA GLN A 230 -30.16 -6.97 -2.05
C GLN A 230 -30.64 -8.07 -1.09
N GLU A 231 -29.93 -8.28 0.02
CA GLU A 231 -30.16 -9.39 0.95
C GLU A 231 -29.95 -8.97 2.40
N GLN A 232 -30.53 -9.71 3.35
CA GLN A 232 -30.25 -9.52 4.78
C GLN A 232 -28.91 -10.15 5.17
N TRP A 233 -27.80 -9.61 4.69
CA TRP A 233 -26.44 -10.16 4.86
C TRP A 233 -26.06 -10.43 6.31
N SER A 234 -26.49 -9.57 7.24
CA SER A 234 -26.26 -9.79 8.67
C SER A 234 -26.78 -11.14 9.17
N SER A 235 -27.90 -11.64 8.64
CA SER A 235 -28.44 -12.96 8.99
C SER A 235 -27.71 -14.13 8.30
N LEU A 236 -27.04 -13.83 7.18
CA LEU A 236 -26.48 -14.83 6.27
C LEU A 236 -24.99 -15.07 6.49
N VAL A 237 -24.20 -14.02 6.70
CA VAL A 237 -22.73 -14.09 6.72
C VAL A 237 -22.10 -13.62 8.03
N ALA A 238 -22.82 -12.89 8.90
CA ALA A 238 -22.23 -12.37 10.13
C ALA A 238 -21.71 -13.50 11.04
N GLY A 239 -20.44 -13.41 11.44
CA GLY A 239 -19.77 -14.37 12.32
C GLY A 239 -19.64 -15.78 11.73
N ARG A 240 -19.88 -15.96 10.43
CA ARG A 240 -19.76 -17.25 9.76
C ARG A 240 -18.32 -17.50 9.37
N GLU A 241 -17.85 -18.72 9.62
CA GLU A 241 -16.55 -19.16 9.14
C GLU A 241 -16.69 -19.68 7.70
N PHE A 242 -15.97 -19.04 6.78
CA PHE A 242 -15.85 -19.50 5.40
C PHE A 242 -14.64 -20.44 5.29
N THR A 243 -14.84 -21.58 4.64
CA THR A 243 -13.79 -22.57 4.38
C THR A 243 -13.42 -22.56 2.91
N ARG A 244 -12.12 -22.59 2.59
CA ARG A 244 -11.63 -22.74 1.23
C ARG A 244 -11.95 -24.12 0.69
N THR A 245 -12.45 -24.20 -0.54
CA THR A 245 -12.74 -25.48 -1.20
C THR A 245 -11.48 -26.06 -1.86
N ALA A 246 -11.63 -27.19 -2.57
CA ALA A 246 -10.57 -27.74 -3.39
C ALA A 246 -10.22 -26.83 -4.59
N ASP A 247 -11.17 -26.02 -5.06
CA ASP A 247 -10.95 -25.05 -6.12
C ASP A 247 -10.28 -23.80 -5.55
N ALA A 248 -9.11 -23.44 -6.09
CA ALA A 248 -8.37 -22.26 -5.64
C ALA A 248 -9.23 -20.98 -5.77
N GLY A 249 -9.20 -20.13 -4.73
CA GLY A 249 -9.97 -18.89 -4.69
C GLY A 249 -11.48 -19.09 -4.48
N VAL A 250 -11.96 -20.30 -4.21
CA VAL A 250 -13.37 -20.54 -3.90
C VAL A 250 -13.52 -20.81 -2.40
N TRP A 251 -14.41 -20.04 -1.77
CA TRP A 251 -14.69 -20.09 -0.34
C TRP A 251 -16.17 -20.31 -0.12
N GLN A 252 -16.53 -21.15 0.84
CA GLN A 252 -17.93 -21.46 1.11
C GLN A 252 -18.26 -21.50 2.60
N ALA A 253 -19.52 -21.19 2.93
CA ALA A 253 -20.06 -21.33 4.26
C ALA A 253 -21.50 -21.87 4.21
N ALA A 254 -21.82 -22.80 5.10
CA ALA A 254 -23.18 -23.27 5.28
C ALA A 254 -24.01 -22.24 6.07
N THR A 255 -25.19 -21.90 5.54
CA THR A 255 -26.14 -20.99 6.19
C THR A 255 -27.50 -21.68 6.35
N PRO A 256 -28.40 -21.17 7.21
CA PRO A 256 -29.75 -21.70 7.34
C PRO A 256 -30.57 -21.62 6.04
N ALA A 257 -30.19 -20.73 5.13
CA ALA A 257 -30.85 -20.49 3.85
C ALA A 257 -30.19 -21.22 2.67
N GLY A 258 -29.18 -22.07 2.93
CA GLY A 258 -28.39 -22.78 1.92
C GLY A 258 -26.90 -22.45 2.01
N GLU A 259 -26.12 -22.91 1.04
CA GLU A 259 -24.69 -22.60 0.98
C GLU A 259 -24.45 -21.20 0.41
N ILE A 260 -23.45 -20.48 0.92
CA ILE A 260 -22.95 -19.26 0.28
C ILE A 260 -21.55 -19.54 -0.25
N VAL A 261 -21.32 -19.16 -1.50
CA VAL A 261 -20.05 -19.35 -2.19
C VAL A 261 -19.50 -17.99 -2.63
N ILE A 262 -18.27 -17.68 -2.22
CA ILE A 262 -17.50 -16.51 -2.62
C ILE A 262 -16.38 -16.97 -3.56
N ARG A 263 -16.20 -16.27 -4.68
CA ARG A 263 -15.14 -16.51 -5.65
C ARG A 263 -14.18 -15.34 -5.72
N LEU A 264 -12.92 -15.65 -5.59
CA LEU A 264 -11.81 -14.70 -5.67
C LEU A 264 -11.17 -14.79 -7.05
N THR A 265 -10.68 -13.65 -7.55
CA THR A 265 -9.89 -13.56 -8.79
C THR A 265 -8.70 -12.64 -8.57
N TYR A 266 -7.64 -12.86 -9.33
CA TYR A 266 -6.47 -11.98 -9.30
C TYR A 266 -6.66 -10.80 -10.27
N ALA A 267 -6.36 -9.60 -9.80
CA ALA A 267 -6.14 -8.43 -10.65
C ALA A 267 -4.84 -7.74 -10.21
N ASN A 268 -3.86 -7.67 -11.11
CA ASN A 268 -2.47 -7.33 -10.78
C ASN A 268 -1.89 -8.29 -9.72
N ASP A 269 -1.40 -7.76 -8.61
CA ASP A 269 -0.75 -8.49 -7.52
C ASP A 269 -1.67 -8.75 -6.32
N PHE A 270 -2.96 -8.42 -6.42
CA PHE A 270 -3.95 -8.63 -5.36
C PHE A 270 -5.14 -9.49 -5.81
N ILE A 271 -5.83 -10.07 -4.82
CA ILE A 271 -7.01 -10.90 -5.00
C ILE A 271 -8.28 -10.13 -4.61
N PHE A 272 -9.30 -10.21 -5.45
CA PHE A 272 -10.56 -9.49 -5.29
C PHE A 272 -11.73 -10.46 -5.31
N VAL A 273 -12.85 -10.05 -4.71
CA VAL A 273 -14.12 -10.77 -4.81
C VAL A 273 -14.72 -10.53 -6.19
N SER A 274 -14.76 -11.59 -7.00
CA SER A 274 -15.40 -11.56 -8.32
C SER A 274 -16.89 -11.85 -8.25
N ASN A 275 -17.31 -12.66 -7.29
CA ASN A 275 -18.70 -13.09 -7.17
C ASN A 275 -19.01 -13.60 -5.75
N ILE A 276 -20.23 -13.36 -5.30
CA ILE A 276 -20.87 -14.04 -4.17
C ILE A 276 -22.22 -14.57 -4.65
N LYS A 277 -22.49 -15.85 -4.40
CA LYS A 277 -23.76 -16.48 -4.78
C LYS A 277 -24.24 -17.44 -3.70
N ARG A 278 -25.54 -17.72 -3.71
CA ARG A 278 -26.10 -18.87 -2.99
C ARG A 278 -25.91 -20.14 -3.82
N GLY A 279 -25.35 -21.18 -3.21
CA GLY A 279 -25.43 -22.54 -3.70
C GLY A 279 -26.86 -23.06 -3.56
N ILE A 280 -27.32 -23.84 -4.54
CA ILE A 280 -28.59 -24.57 -4.48
C ILE A 280 -28.37 -25.81 -3.62
#